data_AF-A0A2P4XH03-F1
#
_entry.id   AF-A0A2P4XH03-F1
#
_cell.length_a   1.000
_cell.length_b   1.000
_cell.length_c   1.000
_cell.angle_alpha   90.00
_cell.angle_beta   90.00
_cell.angle_gamma   90.00
#
_symmetry.space_group_name_H-M   'P 1'
#
loop_
_entity.id
_entity.type
_entity.pdbx_description
1 polymer ?
#
loop_
_entity_poly.entity_id
_entity_poly.type
_entity_poly.pdbx_seq_one_letter_code
_entity_poly.pdbx_strand_id
1 'polypeptide(L)'
;MDSTLPLTAAHKVARMKWAEVHILNPDGPDGFKFFWRDMGRPPQLYQQRQNGEGSVMVWGVSAEDKSKLVFLKDRQNSGDYIYTISEYMLPFAHPNHGTDFVVQ
;
A
#
# COMPACT_ATOMS: atom_id res chain seq x y z
N MET A 1 -34.21 14.73 -0.68
CA MET A 1 -34.09 15.14 0.73
C MET A 1 -32.61 15.01 1.09
N ASP A 2 -31.82 16.03 0.79
CA ASP A 2 -30.39 16.03 1.13
C ASP A 2 -30.21 16.64 2.51
N SER A 3 -30.59 15.88 3.53
CA SER A 3 -30.39 16.25 4.93
C SER A 3 -28.98 15.89 5.39
N THR A 4 -27.96 16.49 4.79
CA THR A 4 -26.59 16.36 5.31
C THR A 4 -26.30 17.60 6.16
N LEU A 5 -26.49 17.48 7.47
CA LEU A 5 -26.07 18.51 8.41
C LEU A 5 -24.58 18.81 8.22
N PRO A 6 -24.14 20.09 8.28
CA PRO A 6 -22.75 20.44 8.10
C PRO A 6 -21.89 19.73 9.16
N LEU A 7 -20.82 19.09 8.70
CA LEU A 7 -19.87 18.38 9.55
C LEU A 7 -19.15 19.37 10.47
N THR A 8 -19.57 19.40 11.74
CA THR A 8 -18.91 20.15 12.81
C THR A 8 -17.48 19.66 13.01
N ALA A 9 -16.63 20.49 13.61
CA ALA A 9 -15.25 20.12 13.93
C ALA A 9 -15.18 18.85 14.80
N ALA A 10 -16.12 18.68 15.74
CA ALA A 10 -16.23 17.48 16.56
C ALA A 10 -16.50 16.21 15.75
N HIS A 11 -17.38 16.28 14.73
CA HIS A 11 -17.64 15.16 13.85
C HIS A 11 -16.40 14.79 13.01
N LYS A 12 -15.62 15.79 12.57
CA LYS A 12 -14.36 15.54 11.85
C LYS A 12 -13.34 14.85 12.76
N VAL A 13 -13.16 15.32 14.00
CA VAL A 13 -12.25 14.70 14.98
C VAL A 13 -12.68 13.28 15.32
N ALA A 14 -13.97 13.03 15.55
CA ALA A 14 -14.48 11.68 15.85
C ALA A 14 -14.26 10.72 14.68
N ARG A 15 -14.45 11.17 13.43
CA ARG A 15 -14.18 10.39 12.23
C ARG A 15 -12.68 10.12 12.03
N MET A 16 -11.83 11.11 12.31
CA MET A 16 -10.38 10.92 12.27
C MET A 16 -9.91 9.92 13.31
N LYS A 17 -10.39 10.02 14.55
CA LYS A 17 -10.08 9.05 15.61
C LYS A 17 -10.58 7.64 15.28
N TRP A 18 -11.76 7.53 14.69
CA TRP A 18 -12.28 6.24 14.22
C TRP A 18 -11.40 5.66 13.12
N ALA A 19 -11.00 6.47 12.14
CA ALA A 19 -10.12 6.07 11.05
C ALA A 19 -8.71 5.71 11.54
N GLU A 20 -8.15 6.42 12.53
CA GLU A 20 -6.87 6.09 13.15
C GLU A 20 -6.88 4.68 13.76
N VAL A 21 -7.96 4.31 14.44
CA VAL A 21 -8.08 3.02 15.12
C VAL A 21 -8.42 1.87 14.16
N HIS A 22 -9.23 2.14 13.12
CA HIS A 22 -9.83 1.08 12.29
C HIS A 22 -9.28 1.00 10.87
N ILE A 23 -8.66 2.07 10.36
CA ILE A 23 -8.13 2.15 8.99
C ILE A 23 -6.61 2.30 9.01
N LEU A 24 -6.06 3.20 9.83
CA LEU A 24 -4.65 3.61 9.76
C LEU A 24 -3.72 2.87 10.73
N ASN A 25 -4.21 1.90 11.52
CA ASN A 25 -3.37 1.01 12.32
C ASN A 25 -3.17 -0.32 11.56
N PRO A 26 -2.08 -0.48 10.78
CA PRO A 26 -1.97 -1.60 9.85
C PRO A 26 -1.43 -2.88 10.51
N ASP A 27 -0.78 -2.81 11.68
CA ASP A 27 -0.14 -3.96 12.31
C ASP A 27 0.05 -3.74 13.82
N GLY A 28 -0.90 -4.20 14.64
CA GLY A 28 -0.48 -4.86 15.89
C GLY A 28 0.02 -6.27 15.53
N PRO A 29 1.03 -6.82 16.21
CA PRO A 29 1.91 -7.90 15.71
C PRO A 29 1.21 -9.15 15.15
N ASP A 30 -0.06 -9.37 15.49
CA ASP A 30 -0.77 -10.59 15.15
C ASP A 30 -1.84 -10.43 14.07
N GLY A 31 -1.91 -9.32 13.31
CA GLY A 31 -2.43 -9.25 11.92
C GLY A 31 -3.70 -10.02 11.46
N PHE A 32 -4.57 -10.50 12.35
CA PHE A 32 -5.69 -11.40 12.03
C PHE A 32 -6.95 -10.92 12.76
N LYS A 33 -7.81 -10.14 12.10
CA LYS A 33 -9.06 -9.69 12.76
C LYS A 33 -10.38 -10.07 12.11
N PHE A 34 -10.40 -10.70 10.93
CA PHE A 34 -11.66 -11.24 10.40
C PHE A 34 -11.46 -12.61 9.77
N PHE A 35 -11.34 -13.64 10.62
CA PHE A 35 -11.44 -15.04 10.20
C PHE A 35 -12.60 -15.68 10.93
N TRP A 36 -13.62 -16.13 10.18
CA TRP A 36 -14.69 -16.97 10.72
C TRP A 36 -14.09 -18.34 11.08
N ARG A 37 -14.08 -18.68 12.36
CA ARG A 37 -13.47 -19.93 12.85
C ARG A 37 -14.55 -20.86 13.39
N ASP A 38 -14.60 -22.08 12.85
CA ASP A 38 -15.32 -23.20 13.45
C ASP A 38 -14.66 -23.58 14.79
N MET A 39 -15.39 -23.44 15.90
CA MET A 39 -14.89 -23.68 17.26
C MET A 39 -14.58 -25.16 17.53
N GLY A 40 -15.05 -26.08 16.67
CA GLY A 40 -14.76 -27.51 16.79
C GLY A 40 -13.39 -27.94 16.25
N ARG A 41 -12.61 -27.03 15.66
CA ARG A 41 -11.32 -27.36 15.01
C ARG A 41 -10.12 -26.71 15.70
N PRO A 42 -8.97 -27.40 15.80
CA PRO A 42 -7.77 -26.87 16.45
C PRO A 42 -7.23 -25.62 15.73
N PRO A 43 -6.57 -24.67 16.44
CA PRO A 43 -5.89 -23.49 15.89
C PRO A 43 -5.08 -23.81 14.63
N GLN A 44 -5.48 -23.26 13.49
CA GLN A 44 -4.68 -23.25 12.26
C GLN A 44 -4.25 -21.82 12.02
N LEU A 45 -2.94 -21.57 12.14
CA LEU A 45 -2.32 -20.29 11.79
C LEU A 45 -2.05 -20.29 10.29
N TYR A 46 -2.89 -19.58 9.53
CA TYR A 46 -2.66 -19.36 8.12
C TYR A 46 -1.69 -18.18 7.96
N GLN A 47 -0.39 -18.44 7.84
CA GLN A 47 0.63 -17.40 7.61
C GLN A 47 0.67 -16.86 6.16
N GLN A 48 -0.43 -16.99 5.41
CA GLN A 48 -0.45 -16.52 4.03
C GLN A 48 -1.13 -15.15 3.96
N ARG A 49 -0.33 -14.10 3.79
CA ARG A 49 -0.80 -12.72 3.47
C ARG A 49 -1.33 -12.60 2.03
N GLN A 50 -1.31 -13.69 1.25
CA GLN A 50 -1.91 -13.77 -0.08
C GLN A 50 -3.41 -14.11 0.04
N ASN A 51 -4.15 -13.34 0.85
CA ASN A 51 -5.60 -13.44 0.83
C ASN A 51 -6.09 -12.73 -0.44
N GLY A 52 -6.95 -13.40 -1.23
CA GLY A 52 -7.34 -13.03 -2.60
C GLY A 52 -8.16 -11.74 -2.76
N GLU A 53 -8.05 -10.80 -1.82
CA GLU A 53 -8.63 -9.47 -1.87
C GLU A 53 -7.61 -8.51 -2.48
N GLY A 54 -7.45 -8.61 -3.81
CA GLY A 54 -6.75 -7.66 -4.69
C GLY A 54 -5.47 -6.99 -4.16
N SER A 55 -4.30 -7.41 -4.63
CA SER A 55 -3.04 -6.73 -4.32
C SER A 55 -2.75 -5.56 -5.27
N VAL A 56 -2.06 -4.54 -4.76
CA VAL A 56 -1.53 -3.42 -5.55
C VAL A 56 -0.02 -3.57 -5.68
N MET A 57 0.50 -3.41 -6.89
CA MET A 57 1.93 -3.40 -7.15
C MET A 57 2.43 -1.95 -7.21
N VAL A 58 3.51 -1.65 -6.51
CA VAL A 58 4.09 -0.30 -6.45
C VAL A 58 5.59 -0.39 -6.67
N TRP A 59 6.16 0.58 -7.41
CA TRP A 59 7.59 0.73 -7.64
C TRP A 59 8.11 2.08 -7.16
N GLY A 60 9.38 2.14 -6.76
CA GLY A 60 10.06 3.37 -6.39
C GLY A 60 11.57 3.19 -6.40
N VAL A 61 12.28 4.31 -6.52
CA VAL A 61 13.74 4.37 -6.42
C VAL A 61 14.08 4.93 -5.04
N SER A 62 14.95 4.23 -4.30
CA SER A 62 15.47 4.68 -3.03
C SER A 62 16.99 4.64 -3.09
N ALA A 63 17.61 5.80 -2.95
CA ALA A 63 19.06 5.96 -2.79
C ALA A 63 19.29 6.88 -1.58
N GLU A 64 20.09 7.93 -1.72
CA GLU A 64 20.16 9.02 -0.72
C GLU A 64 18.81 9.75 -0.61
N ASP A 65 18.13 9.94 -1.74
CA ASP A 65 16.78 10.49 -1.84
C ASP A 65 15.76 9.42 -2.26
N LYS A 66 14.47 9.70 -1.99
CA LYS A 66 13.36 8.81 -2.31
C LYS A 66 12.53 9.37 -3.46
N SER A 67 12.27 8.55 -4.48
CA SER A 67 11.38 8.93 -5.57
C SER A 67 9.91 8.88 -5.14
N LYS A 68 9.04 9.47 -5.97
CA LYS A 68 7.60 9.19 -5.90
C LYS A 68 7.36 7.72 -6.19
N LEU A 69 6.37 7.15 -5.50
CA LEU A 69 5.89 5.79 -5.74
C LEU A 69 5.00 5.75 -6.99
N VAL A 70 5.23 4.73 -7.81
CA VAL A 70 4.50 4.46 -9.05
C VAL A 70 3.56 3.30 -8.80
N PHE A 71 2.26 3.55 -8.89
CA PHE A 71 1.24 2.51 -8.80
C PHE A 71 1.10 1.82 -10.14
N LEU A 72 1.37 0.51 -10.18
CA LEU A 72 1.18 -0.30 -11.37
C LEU A 72 -0.16 -1.02 -11.33
N LYS A 73 -0.74 -1.14 -12.52
CA LYS A 73 -1.97 -1.88 -12.72
C LYS A 73 -1.62 -3.34 -13.01
N ASP A 74 -2.28 -4.24 -12.29
CA ASP A 74 -2.19 -5.68 -12.50
C ASP A 74 -0.75 -6.24 -12.34
N ARG A 75 -0.48 -7.39 -12.96
CA ARG A 75 0.78 -8.10 -12.88
C ARG A 75 1.72 -7.65 -14.00
N GLN A 76 2.88 -7.14 -13.62
CA GLN A 76 3.89 -6.66 -14.56
C GLN A 76 4.50 -7.81 -15.37
N ASN A 77 4.59 -7.62 -16.69
CA ASN A 77 5.43 -8.44 -17.57
C ASN A 77 6.76 -7.72 -17.88
N SER A 78 7.64 -8.36 -18.65
CA SER A 78 8.96 -7.79 -18.96
C SER A 78 8.90 -6.47 -19.74
N GLY A 79 7.90 -6.29 -20.61
CA GLY A 79 7.72 -5.03 -21.36
C GLY A 79 7.30 -3.90 -20.43
N ASP A 80 6.33 -4.17 -19.56
CA ASP A 80 5.87 -3.22 -18.54
C ASP A 80 6.99 -2.86 -17.55
N TYR A 81 7.90 -3.80 -17.29
CA TYR A 81 9.10 -3.57 -16.49
C TYR A 81 10.07 -2.58 -17.13
N ILE A 82 10.45 -2.83 -18.40
CA ILE A 82 11.32 -1.92 -19.15
C ILE A 82 10.69 -0.52 -19.22
N TYR A 83 9.40 -0.44 -19.53
CA TYR A 83 8.65 0.81 -19.59
C TYR A 83 8.63 1.55 -18.23
N THR A 84 8.40 0.82 -17.15
CA THR A 84 8.36 1.42 -15.81
C THR A 84 9.70 2.02 -15.42
N ILE A 85 10.79 1.33 -15.74
CA ILE A 85 12.14 1.84 -15.52
C ILE A 85 12.39 3.09 -16.37
N SER A 86 12.11 3.02 -17.68
CA SER A 86 12.42 4.12 -18.59
C SER A 86 11.64 5.39 -18.28
N GLU A 87 10.35 5.27 -17.94
CA GLU A 87 9.46 6.43 -17.81
C GLU A 87 9.38 6.97 -16.38
N TYR A 88 9.62 6.14 -15.36
CA TYR A 88 9.45 6.59 -13.97
C TYR A 88 10.73 6.53 -13.14
N MET A 89 11.63 5.58 -13.38
CA MET A 89 12.84 5.44 -12.57
C MET A 89 14.00 6.27 -13.11
N LEU A 90 14.33 6.14 -14.40
CA LEU A 90 15.46 6.85 -15.01
C LEU A 90 15.30 8.38 -14.98
N PRO A 91 14.11 8.97 -15.17
CA PRO A 91 13.94 10.42 -15.05
C PRO A 91 14.16 10.96 -13.64
N PHE A 92 14.07 10.10 -12.62
CA PHE A 92 14.47 10.44 -11.25
C PHE A 92 15.97 10.17 -11.02
N ALA A 93 16.46 9.01 -11.47
CA ALA A 93 17.82 8.58 -11.18
C ALA A 93 18.89 9.40 -11.93
N HIS A 94 18.67 9.74 -13.20
CA HIS A 94 19.63 10.51 -13.99
C HIS A 94 19.97 11.90 -13.41
N PRO A 95 19.00 12.78 -13.07
CA PRO A 95 19.32 14.08 -12.52
C PRO A 95 19.92 14.01 -11.11
N ASN A 96 19.56 13.00 -10.31
CA ASN A 96 19.96 12.92 -8.91
C ASN A 96 21.27 12.13 -8.69
N HIS A 97 21.56 11.16 -9.55
CA HIS A 97 22.67 10.22 -9.38
C HIS A 97 23.57 10.09 -10.62
N GLY A 98 23.31 10.86 -11.68
CA GLY A 98 24.09 10.80 -12.93
C GLY A 98 23.78 9.55 -13.74
N THR A 99 24.72 9.07 -14.56
CA THR A 99 24.55 7.86 -15.39
C THR A 99 25.28 6.63 -14.84
N ASP A 100 26.12 6.80 -13.83
CA ASP A 100 26.86 5.72 -13.17
C ASP A 100 26.09 5.25 -11.92
N PHE A 101 25.02 4.50 -12.14
CA PHE A 101 24.33 3.79 -11.07
C PHE A 101 23.93 2.38 -11.51
N VAL A 102 23.92 1.47 -10.55
CA VAL A 102 23.46 0.09 -10.75
C VAL A 102 22.14 -0.09 -10.03
N VAL A 103 21.12 -0.51 -10.76
CA VAL A 103 19.81 -0.86 -10.20
C VAL A 103 19.85 -2.36 -9.85
N GLN A 104 19.60 -2.71 -8.59
CA GLN A 104 19.54 -4.08 -8.08
C GLN A 104 18.09 -4.56 -7.89
#